data_AF-A0A3S1C854-F1
#
_entry.id   AF-A0A3S1C854-F1
#
_cell.length_a   1.000
_cell.length_b   1.000
_cell.length_c   1.000
_cell.angle_alpha   90.00
_cell.angle_beta   90.00
_cell.angle_gamma   90.00
#
_symmetry.space_group_name_H-M   'P 1'
#
loop_
_entity.id
_entity.type
_entity.pdbx_description
1 polymer ?
#
loop_
_entity_poly.entity_id
_entity_poly.type
_entity_poly.pdbx_seq_one_letter_code
_entity_poly.pdbx_strand_id
1 'polypeptide(L)'
;GQMDKWWDFYRNLFGFKQIHFFDIDGKITGLVSRAITSPCGKIRIPLNESKDETSQIAEYLKKYNGEGIQHIAVGTDEIYAATDRLAENGLKFMPGPPETYYDMSYDRVNSHDEPIERMKKHGILIDGEGVVDGGMTKILLQIFSKTVIGPIFFE
;
A
#
# COMPACT_ATOMS: atom_id res chain seq x y z
N GLY A 1 2.28 -4.90 20.22
CA GLY A 1 2.08 -5.88 19.13
C GLY A 1 3.39 -6.61 18.88
N GLN A 2 3.53 -7.30 17.74
CA GLN A 2 4.67 -8.19 17.48
C GLN A 2 5.55 -7.72 16.30
N MET A 3 5.50 -6.44 15.91
CA MET A 3 6.31 -5.92 14.81
C MET A 3 7.81 -6.15 15.02
N ASP A 4 8.33 -5.90 16.23
CA ASP A 4 9.75 -6.10 16.53
C ASP A 4 10.17 -7.57 16.47
N LYS A 5 9.29 -8.49 16.88
CA LYS A 5 9.54 -9.94 16.74
C LYS A 5 9.70 -10.35 15.28
N TRP A 6 8.80 -9.87 14.40
CA TRP A 6 8.88 -10.18 12.97
C TRP A 6 10.05 -9.48 12.29
N TRP A 7 10.36 -8.26 12.70
CA TRP A 7 11.58 -7.58 12.26
C TRP A 7 12.83 -8.37 12.63
N ASP A 8 12.97 -8.80 13.89
CA ASP A 8 14.10 -9.57 14.34
C ASP A 8 14.24 -10.89 13.58
N PHE A 9 13.13 -11.57 13.30
CA PHE A 9 13.11 -12.77 12.47
C PHE A 9 13.71 -12.51 11.08
N TYR A 10 13.21 -11.50 10.34
CA TYR A 10 13.67 -11.21 8.99
C TYR A 10 15.10 -10.64 8.96
N ARG A 11 15.44 -9.76 9.91
CA ARG A 11 16.77 -9.18 10.05
C ARG A 11 17.81 -10.26 10.35
N ASN A 12 17.57 -11.06 11.38
CA ASN A 12 18.61 -11.94 11.93
C ASN A 12 18.82 -13.20 11.09
N LEU A 13 17.75 -13.75 10.50
CA LEU A 13 17.84 -15.00 9.73
C LEU A 13 18.09 -14.76 8.23
N PHE A 14 17.54 -13.67 7.68
CA PHE A 14 17.55 -13.42 6.24
C PHE A 14 18.27 -12.13 5.83
N GLY A 15 18.83 -11.39 6.79
CA GLY A 15 19.61 -10.17 6.53
C GLY A 15 18.78 -9.00 6.00
N PHE A 16 17.47 -8.98 6.23
CA PHE A 16 16.63 -7.87 5.80
C PHE A 16 17.06 -6.55 6.45
N LYS A 17 16.84 -5.46 5.73
CA LYS A 17 17.13 -4.09 6.18
C LYS A 17 15.83 -3.28 6.26
N GLN A 18 15.72 -2.42 7.25
CA GLN A 18 14.66 -1.40 7.29
C GLN A 18 15.02 -0.30 6.29
N ILE A 19 14.08 0.05 5.43
CA ILE A 19 14.23 1.14 4.44
C ILE A 19 13.37 2.35 4.77
N HIS A 20 12.27 2.15 5.49
CA HIS A 20 11.43 3.23 5.96
C HIS A 20 10.67 2.83 7.22
N PHE A 21 10.32 3.82 8.02
CA PHE A 21 9.47 3.66 9.19
C PHE A 21 8.42 4.76 9.18
N PHE A 22 7.16 4.36 9.21
CA PHE A 22 6.03 5.27 9.24
C PHE A 22 5.38 5.19 10.61
N ASP A 23 5.19 6.35 11.20
CA ASP A 23 4.41 6.51 12.40
C ASP A 23 3.20 7.39 12.06
N ILE A 24 2.04 6.75 11.82
CA ILE A 24 0.87 7.41 11.24
C ILE A 24 -0.20 7.54 12.33
N ASP A 25 -0.50 8.78 12.70
CA ASP A 25 -1.63 9.11 13.56
C ASP A 25 -2.81 9.57 12.69
N GLY A 26 -3.77 8.67 12.47
CA GLY A 26 -5.04 9.04 11.83
C GLY A 26 -5.95 9.80 12.79
N LYS A 27 -7.00 10.45 12.26
CA LYS A 27 -7.96 11.24 13.07
C LYS A 27 -8.72 10.40 14.12
N ILE A 28 -8.79 9.09 13.95
CA ILE A 28 -9.57 8.16 14.80
C ILE A 28 -8.70 6.98 15.27
N THR A 29 -7.76 6.52 14.44
CA THR A 29 -6.88 5.39 14.73
C THR A 29 -5.50 5.62 14.11
N GLY A 30 -4.45 5.18 14.78
CA GLY A 30 -3.07 5.19 14.30
C GLY A 30 -2.51 3.80 14.02
N LEU A 31 -1.45 3.78 13.21
CA LEU A 31 -0.68 2.58 12.92
C LEU A 31 0.81 2.89 12.87
N VAL A 32 1.61 1.87 13.19
CA VAL A 32 3.04 1.88 12.99
C VAL A 32 3.36 0.92 11.85
N SER A 33 4.14 1.37 10.87
CA SER A 33 4.57 0.54 9.74
C SER A 33 6.09 0.56 9.58
N ARG A 34 6.69 -0.63 9.48
CA ARG A 34 8.11 -0.79 9.19
C ARG A 34 8.27 -1.44 7.82
N ALA A 35 8.74 -0.67 6.84
CA ALA A 35 9.05 -1.19 5.51
C ALA A 35 10.44 -1.83 5.52
N ILE A 36 10.50 -3.13 5.25
CA ILE A 36 11.75 -3.90 5.19
C ILE A 36 12.00 -4.45 3.79
N THR A 37 13.27 -4.59 3.42
CA THR A 37 13.69 -5.13 2.13
C THR A 37 14.73 -6.23 2.31
N SER A 38 14.66 -7.25 1.46
CA SER A 38 15.68 -8.30 1.35
C SER A 38 17.03 -7.77 0.87
N PRO A 39 18.15 -8.45 1.17
CA PRO A 39 19.48 -8.06 0.67
C PRO A 39 19.59 -7.91 -0.85
N CYS A 40 18.80 -8.70 -1.61
CA CYS A 40 18.79 -8.64 -3.06
C CYS A 40 17.83 -7.57 -3.63
N GLY A 41 17.11 -6.84 -2.77
CA GLY A 41 16.19 -5.76 -3.16
C GLY A 41 14.88 -6.20 -3.80
N LYS A 42 14.65 -7.52 -3.96
CA LYS A 42 13.49 -8.07 -4.68
C LYS A 42 12.26 -8.26 -3.81
N ILE A 43 12.46 -8.60 -2.54
CA ILE A 43 11.36 -8.82 -1.59
C ILE A 43 11.24 -7.59 -0.70
N ARG A 44 10.04 -7.01 -0.65
CA ARG A 44 9.66 -5.89 0.22
C ARG A 44 8.47 -6.33 1.06
N ILE A 45 8.54 -6.07 2.37
CA ILE A 45 7.48 -6.45 3.31
C ILE A 45 7.20 -5.25 4.23
N PRO A 46 6.03 -4.63 4.13
CA PRO A 46 5.55 -3.71 5.16
C PRO A 46 5.06 -4.51 6.38
N LEU A 47 5.70 -4.31 7.54
CA LEU A 47 5.24 -4.85 8.82
C LEU A 47 4.35 -3.80 9.50
N ASN A 48 3.08 -4.12 9.69
CA ASN A 48 2.09 -3.19 10.23
C ASN A 48 1.64 -3.61 11.62
N GLU A 49 1.52 -2.64 12.52
CA GLU A 49 1.02 -2.82 13.87
C GLU A 49 0.02 -1.72 14.24
N SER A 50 -1.04 -2.10 14.95
CA SER A 50 -2.01 -1.14 15.46
C SER A 50 -1.49 -0.39 16.68
N LYS A 51 -1.80 0.91 16.78
CA LYS A 51 -1.72 1.64 18.05
C LYS A 51 -2.99 1.53 18.90
N ASP A 52 -4.13 1.25 18.26
CA ASP A 52 -5.46 1.28 18.89
C ASP A 52 -6.18 -0.07 18.84
N GLU A 53 -7.10 -0.31 19.76
CA GLU A 53 -7.89 -1.55 19.80
C GLU A 53 -8.97 -1.63 18.71
N THR A 54 -9.32 -0.49 18.10
CA THR A 54 -10.40 -0.37 17.10
C THR A 54 -9.89 -0.09 15.68
N SER A 55 -8.58 -0.22 15.43
CA SER A 55 -8.02 0.04 14.10
C SER A 55 -8.36 -1.05 13.08
N GLN A 56 -8.16 -0.72 11.80
CA GLN A 56 -8.25 -1.68 10.69
C GLN A 56 -7.34 -2.90 10.89
N ILE A 57 -6.18 -2.74 11.53
CA ILE A 57 -5.26 -3.85 11.81
C ILE A 57 -5.84 -4.74 12.91
N ALA A 58 -6.41 -4.15 13.97
CA ALA A 58 -7.07 -4.93 15.02
C ALA A 58 -8.28 -5.71 14.48
N GLU A 59 -9.06 -5.10 13.60
CA GLU A 59 -10.17 -5.76 12.90
C GLU A 59 -9.68 -6.92 12.02
N TYR A 60 -8.58 -6.72 11.28
CA TYR A 60 -7.93 -7.78 10.51
C TYR A 60 -7.55 -8.96 11.40
N LEU A 61 -6.83 -8.73 12.50
CA LEU A 61 -6.38 -9.79 13.41
C LEU A 61 -7.56 -10.59 13.98
N LYS A 62 -8.66 -9.92 14.33
CA LYS A 62 -9.88 -10.55 14.83
C LYS A 62 -10.54 -11.41 13.75
N LYS A 63 -10.68 -10.89 12.52
CA LYS A 63 -11.31 -11.61 11.41
C LYS A 63 -10.45 -12.77 10.89
N TYR A 64 -9.13 -12.60 10.89
CA TYR A 64 -8.16 -13.60 10.43
C TYR A 64 -7.82 -14.64 11.50
N ASN A 65 -8.21 -14.40 12.76
CA ASN A 65 -7.88 -15.22 13.93
C ASN A 65 -6.37 -15.31 14.21
N GLY A 66 -5.66 -14.20 14.04
CA GLY A 66 -4.23 -14.10 14.28
C GLY A 66 -3.50 -13.26 13.23
N GLU A 67 -2.18 -13.38 13.22
CA GLU A 67 -1.29 -12.67 12.30
C GLU A 67 -1.29 -13.32 10.91
N GLY A 68 -1.08 -12.52 9.87
CA GLY A 68 -0.99 -13.02 8.51
C GLY A 68 -0.74 -11.92 7.49
N ILE A 69 -0.78 -12.33 6.22
CA ILE A 69 -0.63 -11.43 5.08
C ILE A 69 -1.96 -10.73 4.83
N GLN A 70 -2.00 -9.42 5.05
CA GLN A 70 -3.20 -8.61 4.82
C GLN A 70 -3.47 -8.39 3.33
N HIS A 71 -2.43 -8.07 2.57
CA HIS A 71 -2.54 -7.90 1.13
C HIS A 71 -1.27 -8.31 0.40
N ILE A 72 -1.44 -8.53 -0.90
CA ILE A 72 -0.36 -8.82 -1.85
C ILE A 72 -0.47 -7.82 -2.98
N ALA A 73 0.62 -7.09 -3.25
CA ALA A 73 0.73 -6.17 -4.37
C ALA A 73 1.28 -6.88 -5.61
N VAL A 74 0.63 -6.69 -6.75
CA VAL A 74 1.01 -7.28 -8.04
C VAL A 74 1.42 -6.17 -9.00
N GLY A 75 2.73 -6.08 -9.26
CA GLY A 75 3.28 -5.09 -10.19
C GLY A 75 2.82 -5.31 -11.64
N THR A 76 2.56 -4.22 -12.35
CA THR A 76 2.20 -4.20 -13.77
C THR A 76 2.76 -2.93 -14.42
N ASP A 77 3.15 -3.04 -15.70
CA ASP A 77 3.53 -1.89 -16.52
C ASP A 77 2.32 -1.18 -17.14
N GLU A 78 1.13 -1.79 -17.06
CA GLU A 78 -0.09 -1.38 -17.77
C GLU A 78 -1.28 -1.26 -16.81
N ILE A 79 -1.15 -0.45 -15.74
CA ILE A 79 -2.15 -0.39 -14.66
C ILE A 79 -3.57 -0.05 -15.15
N TYR A 80 -3.71 0.85 -16.13
CA TYR A 80 -5.01 1.23 -16.68
C TYR A 80 -5.71 0.08 -17.42
N ALA A 81 -4.97 -0.66 -18.24
CA ALA A 81 -5.52 -1.81 -18.95
C ALA A 81 -5.76 -2.99 -18.00
N ALA A 82 -4.87 -3.20 -17.02
CA ALA A 82 -5.01 -4.25 -16.02
C ALA A 82 -6.26 -4.03 -15.16
N THR A 83 -6.47 -2.82 -14.65
CA THR A 83 -7.64 -2.46 -13.84
C THR A 83 -8.95 -2.59 -14.62
N ASP A 84 -8.98 -2.16 -15.89
CA ASP A 84 -10.13 -2.37 -16.77
C ASP A 84 -10.49 -3.86 -16.90
N ARG A 85 -9.50 -4.72 -17.21
CA ARG A 85 -9.72 -6.17 -17.36
C ARG A 85 -10.13 -6.84 -16.05
N LEU A 86 -9.56 -6.42 -14.92
CA LEU A 86 -9.93 -6.94 -13.61
C LEU A 86 -11.38 -6.59 -13.24
N ALA A 87 -11.80 -5.34 -13.50
CA ALA A 87 -13.18 -4.90 -13.30
C ALA A 87 -14.17 -5.67 -14.20
N GLU A 88 -13.82 -5.85 -15.48
CA GLU A 88 -14.62 -6.63 -16.45
C GLU A 88 -14.77 -8.10 -16.02
N ASN A 89 -13.71 -8.67 -15.43
CA ASN A 89 -13.74 -10.02 -14.86
C ASN A 89 -14.42 -10.09 -13.48
N GLY A 90 -15.02 -9.00 -13.02
CA GLY A 90 -15.86 -8.97 -11.83
C GLY A 90 -15.16 -8.59 -10.52
N LEU A 91 -13.85 -8.31 -10.53
CA LEU A 91 -13.15 -7.81 -9.35
C LEU A 91 -13.76 -6.46 -8.92
N LYS A 92 -13.96 -6.29 -7.62
CA LYS A 92 -14.45 -5.02 -7.05
C LYS A 92 -13.30 -4.30 -6.36
N PHE A 93 -13.09 -3.05 -6.72
CA PHE A 93 -12.15 -2.16 -6.06
C PHE A 93 -12.76 -1.46 -4.84
N MET A 94 -11.90 -0.98 -3.97
CA MET A 94 -12.28 -0.05 -2.91
C MET A 94 -12.85 1.24 -3.52
N PRO A 95 -13.72 1.96 -2.80
CA PRO A 95 -14.20 3.26 -3.27
C PRO A 95 -13.02 4.20 -3.55
N GLY A 96 -13.03 4.84 -4.71
CA GLY A 96 -12.03 5.84 -5.06
C GLY A 96 -12.07 7.05 -4.11
N PRO A 97 -10.97 7.81 -4.04
CA PRO A 97 -10.92 9.05 -3.27
C PRO A 97 -11.87 10.12 -3.86
N PRO A 98 -12.20 11.18 -3.11
CA PRO A 98 -13.01 12.29 -3.62
C PRO A 98 -12.34 12.99 -4.80
N GLU A 99 -13.12 13.71 -5.61
CA GLU A 99 -12.61 14.43 -6.79
C GLU A 99 -11.44 15.37 -6.46
N THR A 100 -11.53 16.06 -5.32
CA THR A 100 -10.49 16.98 -4.84
C THR A 100 -9.13 16.32 -4.65
N TYR A 101 -9.06 15.01 -4.41
CA TYR A 101 -7.79 14.28 -4.35
C TYR A 101 -7.03 14.32 -5.69
N TYR A 102 -7.77 14.20 -6.79
CA TYR A 102 -7.23 14.22 -8.15
C TYR A 102 -6.90 15.64 -8.58
N ASP A 103 -7.72 16.62 -8.22
CA ASP A 103 -7.44 18.03 -8.52
C ASP A 103 -6.12 18.47 -7.86
N MET A 104 -5.89 18.02 -6.62
CA MET A 104 -4.66 18.28 -5.87
C MET A 104 -3.48 17.37 -6.25
N SER A 105 -3.63 16.48 -7.23
CA SER A 105 -2.54 15.54 -7.59
C SER A 105 -1.31 16.28 -8.15
N TYR A 106 -1.53 17.25 -9.04
CA TYR A 106 -0.47 18.05 -9.65
C TYR A 106 0.33 18.91 -8.65
N ASP A 107 -0.31 19.30 -7.54
CA ASP A 107 0.35 20.05 -6.46
C ASP A 107 1.18 19.13 -5.56
N ARG A 108 0.75 17.86 -5.40
CA ARG A 108 1.39 16.88 -4.50
C ARG A 108 2.49 16.08 -5.19
N VAL A 109 2.32 15.79 -6.48
CA VAL A 109 3.22 14.95 -7.26
C VAL A 109 3.78 15.80 -8.39
N ASN A 110 5.06 16.14 -8.29
CA ASN A 110 5.68 17.03 -9.25
C ASN A 110 5.80 16.38 -10.63
N SER A 111 5.36 17.10 -11.67
CA SER A 111 5.61 16.77 -13.08
C SER A 111 5.06 15.40 -13.53
N HIS A 112 3.87 15.00 -13.05
CA HIS A 112 3.17 13.86 -13.62
C HIS A 112 2.23 14.27 -14.75
N ASP A 113 2.16 13.43 -15.79
CA ASP A 113 1.25 13.60 -16.94
C ASP A 113 0.16 12.50 -16.96
N GLU A 114 -0.08 11.85 -15.81
CA GLU A 114 -1.02 10.74 -15.70
C GLU A 114 -2.47 11.14 -16.06
N PRO A 115 -3.20 10.32 -16.85
CA PRO A 115 -4.55 10.61 -17.28
C PRO A 115 -5.56 10.55 -16.12
N ILE A 116 -5.87 11.70 -15.53
CA ILE A 116 -6.78 11.84 -14.38
C ILE A 116 -8.12 11.11 -14.58
N GLU A 117 -8.75 11.23 -15.75
CA GLU A 117 -10.04 10.58 -16.02
C GLU A 117 -9.93 9.04 -16.02
N ARG A 118 -8.78 8.48 -16.45
CA ARG A 118 -8.53 7.04 -16.35
C ARG A 118 -8.29 6.61 -14.91
N MET A 119 -7.62 7.45 -14.12
CA MET A 119 -7.43 7.18 -12.68
C MET A 119 -8.76 7.20 -11.93
N LYS A 120 -9.57 8.24 -12.15
CA LYS A 120 -10.91 8.42 -11.55
C LYS A 120 -11.83 7.23 -11.80
N LYS A 121 -11.77 6.64 -13.01
CA LYS A 121 -12.65 5.53 -13.44
C LYS A 121 -12.72 4.38 -12.42
N HIS A 122 -11.57 3.95 -11.89
CA HIS A 122 -11.49 2.84 -10.93
C HIS A 122 -10.97 3.24 -9.55
N GLY A 123 -10.62 4.50 -9.34
CA GLY A 123 -10.09 4.96 -8.06
C GLY A 123 -8.58 4.76 -7.90
N ILE A 124 -7.81 4.85 -8.99
CA ILE A 124 -6.35 4.71 -8.94
C ILE A 124 -5.75 5.92 -8.20
N LEU A 125 -4.94 5.61 -7.19
CA LEU A 125 -4.19 6.57 -6.39
C LEU A 125 -2.86 6.89 -7.07
N ILE A 126 -2.38 8.11 -6.84
CA ILE A 126 -1.07 8.59 -7.27
C ILE A 126 -0.31 9.16 -6.07
N ASP A 127 0.96 8.79 -5.97
CA ASP A 127 1.91 9.36 -5.01
C ASP A 127 3.28 9.58 -5.66
N GLY A 128 4.12 10.40 -5.03
CA GLY A 128 5.51 10.59 -5.41
C GLY A 128 6.42 9.72 -4.53
N GLU A 129 7.12 8.75 -5.12
CA GLU A 129 8.31 8.18 -4.51
C GLU A 129 9.38 9.28 -4.52
N GLY A 130 9.76 9.75 -3.32
CA GLY A 130 10.80 10.76 -3.13
C GLY A 130 12.08 10.42 -3.89
N VAL A 131 12.80 11.46 -4.31
CA VAL A 131 14.04 11.33 -5.07
C VAL A 131 15.11 10.62 -4.23
N VAL A 132 15.47 9.40 -4.61
CA VAL A 132 16.70 8.75 -4.13
C VAL A 132 17.82 9.13 -5.11
N ASP A 133 18.91 9.69 -4.59
CA ASP A 133 20.15 9.99 -5.32
C ASP A 133 20.05 10.99 -6.50
N GLY A 134 19.25 12.05 -6.37
CA GLY A 134 19.21 13.14 -7.37
C GLY A 134 18.54 12.79 -8.70
N GLY A 135 17.79 11.69 -8.76
CA GLY A 135 16.96 11.30 -9.91
C GLY A 135 15.62 12.06 -10.02
N MET A 136 14.81 11.69 -11.01
CA MET A 136 13.43 12.18 -11.13
C MET A 136 12.56 11.59 -10.00
N THR A 137 11.56 12.35 -9.53
CA THR A 137 10.47 11.83 -8.69
C THR A 137 9.87 10.63 -9.41
N LYS A 138 9.86 9.45 -8.76
CA LYS A 138 9.18 8.29 -9.34
C LYS A 138 7.71 8.39 -9.00
N ILE A 139 6.86 8.32 -10.00
CA ILE A 139 5.41 8.27 -9.78
C ILE A 139 5.06 6.85 -9.34
N LEU A 140 4.26 6.73 -8.28
CA LEU A 140 3.71 5.48 -7.82
C LEU A 140 2.19 5.52 -8.02
N LEU A 141 1.68 4.57 -8.81
CA LEU A 141 0.26 4.35 -9.02
C LEU A 141 -0.19 3.08 -8.31
N GLN A 142 -1.29 3.18 -7.55
CA GLN A 142 -1.80 2.06 -6.74
C GLN A 142 -3.33 2.01 -6.78
N ILE A 143 -3.89 0.82 -6.61
CA ILE A 143 -5.33 0.61 -6.46
C ILE A 143 -5.54 -0.60 -5.58
N PHE A 144 -6.59 -0.60 -4.76
CA PHE A 144 -6.85 -1.70 -3.83
C PHE A 144 -8.15 -2.41 -4.16
N SER A 145 -8.13 -3.73 -4.18
CA SER A 145 -9.36 -4.54 -4.24
C SER A 145 -10.15 -4.42 -2.94
N LYS A 146 -11.45 -4.70 -2.99
CA LYS A 146 -12.18 -5.11 -1.79
C LYS A 146 -11.58 -6.41 -1.25
N THR A 147 -11.90 -6.74 -0.01
CA THR A 147 -11.53 -8.04 0.57
C THR A 147 -12.09 -9.19 -0.27
N VAL A 148 -11.22 -10.14 -0.63
CA VAL A 148 -11.53 -11.28 -1.51
C VAL A 148 -11.51 -12.64 -0.80
N ILE A 149 -10.68 -12.79 0.24
CA ILE A 149 -10.54 -14.02 1.02
C ILE A 149 -10.54 -13.63 2.50
N GLY A 150 -11.70 -13.72 3.14
CA GLY A 150 -11.85 -13.21 4.51
C GLY A 150 -11.48 -11.73 4.58
N PRO A 151 -10.53 -11.31 5.43
CA PRO A 151 -10.06 -9.92 5.49
C PRO A 151 -8.89 -9.59 4.54
N ILE A 152 -8.47 -10.53 3.68
CA ILE A 152 -7.35 -10.33 2.72
C ILE A 152 -7.85 -9.60 1.47
N PHE A 153 -7.04 -8.66 0.96
CA PHE A 153 -7.25 -7.96 -0.31
C PHE A 153 -5.99 -7.97 -1.19
N PHE A 154 -6.09 -7.46 -2.42
CA PHE A 154 -4.96 -7.31 -3.34
C PHE A 154 -4.75 -5.84 -3.70
N GLU A 155 -3.52 -5.53 -4.09
CA GLU A 155 -3.09 -4.27 -4.67
C GLU A 155 -2.59 -4.50 -6.11
#